data_AF-A0A1M5G3J7-F1
#
_entry.id   AF-A0A1M5G3J7-F1
#
_cell.length_a   1.000
_cell.length_b   1.000
_cell.length_c   1.000
_cell.angle_alpha   90.00
_cell.angle_beta   90.00
_cell.angle_gamma   90.00
#
_symmetry.space_group_name_H-M   'P 1'
#
loop_
_entity.id
_entity.type
_entity.pdbx_description
1 polymer ?
#
loop_
_entity_poly.entity_id
_entity_poly.type
_entity_poly.pdbx_seq_one_letter_code
_entity_poly.pdbx_strand_id
1 'polypeptide(L)'
;MKLKKVLTKEEYAKIRYKRREAACFIYYRPADGQYYIGKTKYGEPVSDDAQASVYLGSSLPVENGVPKDAICITTCHTHTPFLDGSFEQEREVGPSKGDYAYLSNGDESNYGIVLDYVGIFVQGRGYYIFPGHNVTDTPQMYIYYNNGRITDKYSFNN
;
A
#
# COMPACT_ATOMS: atom_id res chain seq x y z
N MET A 1 -34.74 -6.41 3.89
CA MET A 1 -33.40 -6.53 4.51
C MET A 1 -32.77 -7.83 4.03
N LYS A 2 -31.87 -7.78 3.03
CA LYS A 2 -31.19 -9.00 2.54
C LYS A 2 -30.17 -9.42 3.59
N LEU A 3 -30.42 -10.55 4.26
CA LEU A 3 -29.46 -11.19 5.17
C LEU A 3 -28.16 -11.40 4.39
N LYS A 4 -27.10 -10.67 4.76
CA LYS A 4 -25.75 -10.93 4.27
C LYS A 4 -25.40 -12.37 4.71
N LYS A 5 -25.21 -13.28 3.75
CA LYS A 5 -24.82 -14.66 4.03
C LYS A 5 -23.54 -14.63 4.87
N VAL A 6 -23.59 -15.21 6.08
CA VAL A 6 -22.42 -15.46 6.90
C VAL A 6 -21.71 -16.67 6.30
N LEU A 7 -20.48 -16.48 5.83
CA LEU A 7 -19.69 -17.53 5.19
C LEU A 7 -19.11 -18.47 6.25
N THR A 8 -19.01 -19.76 5.94
CA THR A 8 -18.31 -20.72 6.81
C THR A 8 -16.79 -20.50 6.75
N LYS A 9 -16.05 -21.02 7.75
CA LYS A 9 -14.58 -20.92 7.79
C LYS A 9 -13.92 -21.49 6.51
N GLU A 10 -14.44 -22.58 5.96
CA GLU A 10 -13.94 -23.15 4.70
C GLU A 10 -14.35 -22.36 3.46
N GLU A 11 -15.56 -21.78 3.45
CA GLU A 11 -15.97 -20.87 2.38
C GLU A 11 -15.09 -19.63 2.38
N TYR A 12 -14.84 -19.02 3.55
CA TYR A 12 -13.95 -17.88 3.73
C TYR A 12 -12.51 -18.20 3.29
N ALA A 13 -12.00 -19.39 3.59
CA ALA A 13 -10.68 -19.86 3.16
C ALA A 13 -10.55 -20.05 1.64
N LYS A 14 -11.66 -20.32 0.93
CA LYS A 14 -11.69 -20.46 -0.55
C LYS A 14 -11.78 -19.12 -1.29
N ILE A 15 -12.37 -18.09 -0.67
CA ILE A 15 -12.40 -16.69 -1.16
C ILE A 15 -11.25 -15.86 -0.59
N ARG A 16 -10.42 -16.43 0.30
CA ARG A 16 -9.07 -15.96 0.63
C ARG A 16 -8.22 -16.04 -0.64
N TYR A 17 -8.45 -15.13 -1.58
CA TYR A 17 -7.32 -14.57 -2.31
C TYR A 17 -6.39 -14.09 -1.21
N LYS A 18 -5.36 -14.87 -0.94
CA LYS A 18 -4.15 -14.49 -0.22
C LYS A 18 -3.87 -13.02 -0.59
N ARG A 19 -4.25 -12.08 0.29
CA ARG A 19 -4.23 -10.65 -0.04
C ARG A 19 -2.76 -10.27 -0.07
N ARG A 20 -2.34 -9.64 -1.16
CA ARG A 20 -0.95 -9.26 -1.40
C ARG A 20 -0.92 -7.76 -1.51
N GLU A 21 0.07 -7.15 -0.89
CA GLU A 21 0.41 -5.79 -1.24
C GLU A 21 0.76 -5.76 -2.71
N ALA A 22 0.19 -4.78 -3.42
CA ALA A 22 0.56 -4.48 -4.78
C ALA A 22 1.41 -3.22 -4.76
N ALA A 23 2.53 -3.23 -5.49
CA ALA A 23 3.39 -2.07 -5.67
C ALA A 23 3.77 -1.86 -7.13
N CYS A 24 4.08 -0.63 -7.49
CA CYS A 24 4.60 -0.26 -8.79
C CYS A 24 5.52 0.98 -8.67
N PHE A 25 6.36 1.17 -9.68
CA PHE A 25 7.06 2.44 -9.88
C PHE A 25 6.18 3.39 -10.69
N ILE A 26 6.27 4.68 -10.37
CA ILE A 26 5.66 5.77 -11.14
C ILE A 26 6.78 6.50 -11.89
N TYR A 27 6.57 6.72 -13.17
CA TYR A 27 7.54 7.34 -14.06
C TYR A 27 6.98 8.62 -14.67
N TYR A 28 7.87 9.53 -15.03
CA TYR A 28 7.57 10.69 -15.86
C TYR A 28 8.45 10.66 -17.11
N ARG A 29 7.87 10.94 -18.27
CA ARG A 29 8.61 10.98 -19.53
C ARG A 29 8.65 12.41 -20.07
N PRO A 30 9.81 13.09 -20.06
CA PRO A 30 9.91 14.47 -20.55
C PRO A 30 9.56 14.64 -22.03
N ALA A 31 9.76 13.61 -22.85
CA ALA A 31 9.55 13.68 -24.30
C ALA A 31 8.09 13.92 -24.69
N ASP A 32 7.13 13.46 -23.89
CA ASP A 32 5.70 13.66 -24.12
C ASP A 32 4.96 14.29 -22.93
N GLY A 33 5.65 14.56 -21.83
CA GLY A 33 5.08 15.18 -20.65
C GLY A 33 4.10 14.29 -19.88
N GLN A 34 4.16 12.96 -20.07
CA GLN A 34 3.21 12.02 -19.48
C GLN A 34 3.79 11.25 -18.29
N TYR A 35 2.89 10.83 -17.40
CA TYR A 35 3.20 9.88 -16.35
C TYR A 35 2.86 8.46 -16.79
N TYR A 36 3.68 7.50 -16.35
CA TYR A 36 3.50 6.08 -16.62
C TYR A 36 3.50 5.29 -15.32
N ILE A 37 2.63 4.28 -15.27
CA ILE A 37 2.59 3.30 -14.19
C ILE A 37 3.39 2.09 -14.68
N GLY A 38 4.46 1.76 -13.95
CA GLY A 38 5.24 0.56 -14.20
C GLY A 38 4.46 -0.71 -13.89
N LYS A 39 4.97 -1.84 -14.36
CA LYS A 39 4.40 -3.16 -14.09
C LYS A 39 4.14 -3.38 -12.58
N THR A 40 2.89 -3.65 -12.24
CA THR A 40 2.50 -4.00 -10.86
C THR A 40 3.15 -5.30 -10.43
N LYS A 41 3.76 -5.28 -9.24
CA LYS A 41 4.33 -6.42 -8.54
C LYS A 41 3.49 -6.71 -7.31
N TYR A 42 3.37 -8.00 -6.99
CA TYR A 42 2.56 -8.45 -5.86
C TYR A 42 3.47 -9.12 -4.85
N GLY A 43 3.30 -8.75 -3.58
CA GLY A 43 3.98 -9.38 -2.46
C GLY A 43 3.59 -10.84 -2.28
N GLU A 44 4.22 -11.48 -1.30
CA GLU A 44 3.82 -12.82 -0.91
C GLU A 44 2.47 -12.80 -0.17
N PRO A 45 1.65 -13.85 -0.35
CA PRO A 45 0.55 -14.17 0.53
C PRO A 45 0.92 -14.12 2.00
N VAL A 46 0.42 -13.12 2.72
CA VAL A 46 0.38 -13.21 4.17
C VAL A 46 -0.69 -14.23 4.55
N SER A 47 -0.36 -15.16 5.47
CA SER A 47 -1.30 -16.17 5.95
C SER A 47 -1.47 -16.18 7.46
N ASP A 48 -0.67 -15.42 8.19
CA ASP A 48 -0.59 -15.28 9.65
C ASP A 48 0.07 -13.91 9.96
N ASP A 49 0.36 -13.58 11.23
CA ASP A 49 0.94 -12.33 11.82
C ASP A 49 2.14 -11.65 11.11
N ALA A 50 2.57 -12.17 9.96
CA ALA A 50 3.63 -11.59 9.16
C ALA A 50 3.20 -10.26 8.52
N GLN A 51 4.13 -9.30 8.56
CA GLN A 51 4.06 -8.08 7.76
C GLN A 51 4.12 -8.48 6.29
N ALA A 52 3.13 -8.05 5.51
CA ALA A 52 3.20 -8.21 4.07
C ALA A 52 4.37 -7.37 3.55
N SER A 53 5.08 -7.89 2.55
CA SER A 53 6.14 -7.15 1.88
C SER A 53 6.08 -7.43 0.38
N VAL A 54 6.43 -6.40 -0.40
CA VAL A 54 6.48 -6.47 -1.85
C VAL A 54 7.85 -6.01 -2.33
N TYR A 55 8.52 -6.88 -3.06
CA TYR A 55 9.82 -6.56 -3.65
C TYR A 55 9.63 -5.93 -5.03
N LEU A 56 10.03 -4.67 -5.16
CA LEU A 56 9.88 -3.91 -6.39
C LEU A 56 10.95 -4.19 -7.45
N GLY A 57 12.08 -4.84 -7.13
CA GLY A 57 13.16 -5.08 -8.08
C GLY A 57 13.76 -3.80 -8.66
N SER A 58 14.29 -3.89 -9.88
CA SER A 58 14.89 -2.77 -10.61
C SER A 58 13.88 -1.68 -10.95
N SER A 59 14.28 -0.43 -10.77
CA SER A 59 13.50 0.75 -11.18
C SER A 59 13.69 1.11 -12.66
N LEU A 60 14.52 0.39 -13.42
CA LEU A 60 14.76 0.67 -14.83
C LEU A 60 13.43 0.63 -15.63
N PRO A 61 13.12 1.64 -16.46
CA PRO A 61 11.84 1.71 -17.17
C PRO A 61 11.55 0.48 -18.03
N VAL A 62 12.57 -0.02 -18.73
CA VAL A 62 12.46 -1.18 -19.63
C VAL A 62 12.06 -2.46 -18.90
N GLU A 63 12.50 -2.65 -17.64
CA GLU A 63 12.12 -3.80 -16.82
C GLU A 63 10.68 -3.71 -16.30
N ASN A 64 10.12 -2.50 -16.35
CA ASN A 64 8.77 -2.21 -15.86
C ASN A 64 7.78 -1.94 -17.00
N GLY A 65 8.17 -2.19 -18.26
CA GLY A 65 7.30 -2.06 -19.44
C GLY A 65 7.02 -0.60 -19.83
N VAL A 66 7.88 0.33 -19.41
CA VAL A 66 7.75 1.78 -19.65
C VAL A 66 8.83 2.21 -20.67
N PRO A 67 8.59 3.26 -21.49
CA PRO A 67 9.61 3.77 -22.41
C PRO A 67 10.97 4.01 -21.75
N LYS A 68 12.04 3.64 -22.45
CA LYS A 68 13.42 3.65 -21.91
C LYS A 68 13.93 5.03 -21.46
N ASP A 69 13.34 6.09 -22.00
CA ASP A 69 13.66 7.50 -21.74
C ASP A 69 12.76 8.11 -20.65
N ALA A 70 11.88 7.31 -20.02
CA ALA A 70 11.15 7.74 -18.84
C ALA A 70 12.08 7.73 -17.60
N ILE A 71 11.77 8.61 -16.65
CA ILE A 71 12.51 8.79 -15.41
C ILE A 71 11.65 8.22 -14.28
N CYS A 72 12.20 7.31 -13.47
CA CYS A 72 11.53 6.82 -12.28
C CYS A 72 11.44 7.96 -11.26
N ILE A 73 10.22 8.27 -10.82
CA ILE A 73 9.96 9.39 -9.90
C ILE A 73 9.75 8.89 -8.47
N THR A 74 8.95 7.84 -8.29
CA THR A 74 8.58 7.34 -6.96
C THR A 74 8.01 5.92 -7.05
N THR A 75 7.73 5.32 -5.90
CA THR A 75 7.01 4.07 -5.75
C THR A 75 5.61 4.32 -5.21
N CYS A 76 4.65 3.51 -5.63
CA CYS A 76 3.31 3.47 -5.06
C CYS A 76 2.98 2.04 -4.65
N HIS A 77 2.54 1.83 -3.41
CA HIS A 77 2.05 0.52 -2.95
C HIS A 77 0.75 0.62 -2.18
N THR A 78 0.13 -0.54 -1.98
CA THR A 78 -1.12 -0.72 -1.25
C THR A 78 -0.86 -1.53 -0.01
N HIS A 79 -1.43 -1.12 1.12
CA HIS A 79 -1.48 -1.98 2.30
C HIS A 79 -2.68 -2.92 2.23
N THR A 80 -2.47 -4.14 2.69
CA THR A 80 -3.55 -5.10 2.87
C THR A 80 -4.17 -4.96 4.26
N PRO A 81 -5.46 -5.29 4.43
CA PRO A 81 -6.08 -5.34 5.74
C PRO A 81 -5.68 -6.65 6.43
N PHE A 82 -5.78 -6.70 7.76
CA PHE A 82 -5.52 -7.93 8.53
C PHE A 82 -6.41 -9.09 8.02
N LEU A 83 -5.78 -10.24 7.75
CA LEU A 83 -6.44 -11.40 7.18
C LEU A 83 -7.21 -12.22 8.22
N ASP A 84 -6.63 -12.34 9.42
CA ASP A 84 -7.12 -13.24 10.44
C ASP A 84 -7.56 -12.40 11.64
N GLY A 85 -8.88 -12.26 11.79
CA GLY A 85 -9.49 -11.40 12.80
C GLY A 85 -9.37 -11.95 14.21
N SER A 86 -8.18 -11.91 14.80
CA SER A 86 -8.10 -11.67 16.24
C SER A 86 -8.18 -10.16 16.44
N PHE A 87 -9.12 -9.70 17.29
CA PHE A 87 -9.28 -8.29 17.66
C PHE A 87 -8.05 -7.69 18.37
N GLU A 88 -6.98 -8.48 18.55
CA GLU A 88 -5.74 -8.08 19.21
C GLU A 88 -4.71 -7.49 18.24
N GLN A 89 -4.95 -7.57 16.92
CA GLN A 89 -4.07 -6.96 15.92
C GLN A 89 -4.50 -5.55 15.60
N GLU A 90 -3.54 -4.63 15.64
CA GLU A 90 -3.72 -3.26 15.22
C GLU A 90 -2.40 -2.73 14.63
N ARG A 91 -2.49 -1.78 13.71
CA ARG A 91 -1.33 -1.03 13.23
C ARG A 91 -1.70 0.42 13.01
N GLU A 92 -0.71 1.28 13.08
CA GLU A 92 -0.89 2.68 12.69
C GLU A 92 -1.28 2.78 11.21
N VAL A 93 -2.10 3.79 10.90
CA VAL A 93 -2.44 4.13 9.51
C VAL A 93 -1.23 4.72 8.78
N GLY A 94 -1.18 4.50 7.48
CA GLY A 94 -0.18 5.10 6.61
C GLY A 94 1.12 4.29 6.52
N PRO A 95 2.24 4.92 6.14
CA PRO A 95 3.49 4.24 5.84
C PRO A 95 4.05 3.50 7.06
N SER A 96 4.52 2.28 6.84
CA SER A 96 5.18 1.43 7.81
C SER A 96 6.63 1.86 8.08
N LYS A 97 7.24 1.32 9.13
CA LYS A 97 8.69 1.46 9.36
C LYS A 97 9.53 0.92 8.18
N GLY A 98 9.04 -0.12 7.51
CA GLY A 98 9.68 -0.68 6.32
C GLY A 98 9.68 0.28 5.14
N ASP A 99 8.61 1.05 4.99
CA ASP A 99 8.48 2.06 3.93
C ASP A 99 9.50 3.18 4.09
N TYR A 100 9.67 3.68 5.32
CA TYR A 100 10.70 4.68 5.62
C TYR A 100 12.12 4.11 5.45
N ALA A 101 12.36 2.87 5.86
CA ALA A 101 13.65 2.21 5.68
C ALA A 101 14.00 1.97 4.20
N TYR A 102 12.99 1.72 3.36
CA TYR A 102 13.19 1.62 1.91
C TYR A 102 13.65 2.97 1.33
N LEU A 103 13.01 4.07 1.74
CA LEU A 103 13.40 5.41 1.28
C LEU A 103 14.76 5.86 1.82
N SER A 104 15.16 5.47 3.04
CA SER A 104 16.43 5.90 3.65
C SER A 104 17.68 5.47 2.90
N ASN A 105 17.56 4.50 1.99
CA ASN A 105 18.67 4.11 1.11
C ASN A 105 18.83 5.02 -0.12
N GLY A 106 17.98 6.04 -0.28
CA GLY A 106 17.97 6.95 -1.42
C GLY A 106 18.28 8.41 -1.06
N ASP A 107 18.10 9.30 -2.03
CA ASP A 107 18.31 10.74 -1.90
C ASP A 107 17.24 11.40 -1.00
N GLU A 108 17.53 12.56 -0.40
CA GLU A 108 16.58 13.31 0.44
C GLU A 108 15.34 13.79 -0.33
N SER A 109 15.46 13.95 -1.65
CA SER A 109 14.34 14.26 -2.56
C SER A 109 13.40 13.08 -2.81
N ASN A 110 13.77 11.87 -2.38
CA ASN A 110 12.92 10.70 -2.57
C ASN A 110 11.68 10.75 -1.66
N TYR A 111 10.58 10.32 -2.24
CA TYR A 111 9.32 10.11 -1.55
C TYR A 111 8.67 8.83 -2.06
N GLY A 112 7.73 8.31 -1.29
CA GLY A 112 6.88 7.18 -1.64
C GLY A 112 5.41 7.52 -1.47
N ILE A 113 4.56 6.72 -2.10
CA ILE A 113 3.12 6.83 -1.99
C ILE A 113 2.60 5.50 -1.44
N VAL A 114 1.79 5.55 -0.38
CA VAL A 114 1.05 4.38 0.08
C VAL A 114 -0.44 4.67 0.09
N LEU A 115 -1.20 3.73 -0.47
CA LEU A 115 -2.65 3.69 -0.34
C LEU A 115 -2.99 2.76 0.82
N ASP A 116 -3.63 3.32 1.83
CA ASP A 116 -4.02 2.60 3.03
C ASP A 116 -5.47 2.91 3.41
N TYR A 117 -6.05 2.16 4.33
CA TYR A 117 -7.42 2.35 4.76
C TYR A 117 -7.60 3.62 5.60
N VAL A 118 -8.83 4.13 5.63
CA VAL A 118 -9.24 5.13 6.62
C VAL A 118 -9.34 4.42 7.98
N GLY A 119 -8.40 4.68 8.87
CA GLY A 119 -8.39 4.09 10.21
C GLY A 119 -9.36 4.73 11.20
N ILE A 120 -9.46 4.10 12.37
CA ILE A 120 -10.29 4.51 13.50
C ILE A 120 -9.44 5.33 14.46
N PHE A 121 -9.96 6.49 14.91
CA PHE A 121 -9.28 7.30 15.91
C PHE A 121 -9.39 6.66 17.30
N VAL A 122 -8.23 6.41 17.91
CA VAL A 122 -8.08 5.89 19.28
C VAL A 122 -7.50 7.00 20.15
N GLN A 123 -8.23 7.37 21.20
CA GLN A 123 -7.86 8.47 22.08
C GLN A 123 -6.47 8.24 22.70
N GLY A 124 -5.59 9.24 22.60
CA GLY A 124 -4.23 9.18 23.12
C GLY A 124 -3.23 8.39 22.27
N ARG A 125 -3.66 7.81 21.14
CA ARG A 125 -2.80 6.99 20.27
C ARG A 125 -2.81 7.45 18.81
N GLY A 126 -3.93 8.00 18.33
CA GLY A 126 -4.07 8.44 16.94
C GLY A 126 -4.92 7.46 16.11
N TYR A 127 -4.68 7.38 14.80
CA TYR A 127 -5.48 6.56 13.90
C TYR A 127 -4.85 5.18 13.68
N TYR A 128 -5.66 4.12 13.87
CA TYR A 128 -5.24 2.73 13.73
C TYR A 128 -6.15 1.95 12.78
N ILE A 129 -5.55 0.96 12.11
CA ILE A 129 -6.24 -0.07 11.36
C ILE A 129 -6.48 -1.26 12.28
N PHE A 130 -7.70 -1.79 12.24
CA PHE A 130 -8.13 -3.00 12.94
C PHE A 130 -8.63 -4.03 11.92
N PRO A 131 -8.71 -5.32 12.29
CA PRO A 131 -9.37 -6.32 11.47
C PRO A 131 -10.81 -5.95 11.13
N GLY A 132 -11.25 -6.30 9.92
CA GLY A 132 -12.64 -6.08 9.48
C GLY A 132 -12.80 -5.17 8.26
N HIS A 133 -11.74 -4.54 7.77
CA HIS A 133 -11.78 -3.77 6.53
C HIS A 133 -12.10 -4.64 5.30
N ASN A 134 -12.95 -4.11 4.42
CA ASN A 134 -13.20 -4.67 3.09
C ASN A 134 -12.13 -4.19 2.11
N VAL A 135 -11.80 -5.01 1.10
CA VAL A 135 -10.88 -4.62 0.01
C VAL A 135 -11.41 -3.43 -0.80
N THR A 136 -12.71 -3.18 -0.77
CA THR A 136 -13.35 -2.05 -1.44
C THR A 136 -13.59 -0.86 -0.52
N ASP A 137 -13.14 -0.90 0.73
CA ASP A 137 -13.24 0.28 1.61
C ASP A 137 -12.46 1.44 0.99
N THR A 138 -12.98 2.66 1.17
CA THR A 138 -12.37 3.86 0.61
C THR A 138 -10.92 3.99 1.08
N PRO A 139 -9.95 4.06 0.16
CA PRO A 139 -8.56 4.24 0.53
C PRO A 139 -8.29 5.71 0.87
N GLN A 140 -7.17 5.91 1.52
CA GLN A 140 -6.55 7.17 1.84
C GLN A 140 -5.13 7.13 1.28
N MET A 141 -4.73 8.19 0.58
CA MET A 141 -3.36 8.29 0.08
C MET A 141 -2.48 9.01 1.09
N TYR A 142 -1.29 8.46 1.28
CA TYR A 142 -0.23 9.03 2.10
C TYR A 142 1.02 9.20 1.26
N ILE A 143 1.59 10.40 1.29
CA ILE A 143 2.90 10.70 0.68
C ILE A 143 3.91 10.85 1.80
N TYR A 144 4.98 10.07 1.76
CA TYR A 144 6.00 10.03 2.79
C TYR A 144 7.37 10.29 2.20
N TYR A 145 8.24 10.95 2.98
CA TYR A 145 9.46 11.57 2.48
C TYR A 145 10.69 11.05 3.22
N ASN A 146 11.84 11.06 2.53
CA ASN A 146 13.12 10.69 3.12
C ASN A 146 13.80 11.82 3.94
N ASN A 147 13.28 13.04 3.88
CA ASN A 147 13.89 14.24 4.46
C ASN A 147 13.38 14.59 5.87
N GLY A 148 12.80 13.63 6.59
CA GLY A 148 12.24 13.86 7.94
C GLY A 148 10.96 14.70 7.96
N ARG A 149 10.37 15.01 6.79
CA ARG A 149 9.09 15.70 6.68
C ARG A 149 7.95 14.77 7.08
N ILE A 150 6.90 15.35 7.67
CA ILE A 150 5.68 14.66 8.08
C ILE A 150 4.98 14.06 6.83
N THR A 151 4.32 12.92 7.00
CA THR A 151 3.46 12.30 5.98
C THR A 151 2.31 13.22 5.60
N ASP A 152 2.18 13.53 4.30
CA ASP A 152 1.01 14.23 3.78
C ASP A 152 -0.13 13.24 3.52
N LYS A 153 -1.35 13.63 3.89
CA LYS A 153 -2.55 12.79 3.82
C LYS A 153 -3.59 13.39 2.86
N TYR A 154 -4.02 12.60 1.87
CA TYR A 154 -4.97 13.02 0.82
C TYR A 154 -6.18 12.09 0.73
N SER A 155 -7.37 12.63 1.02
CA SER A 155 -8.62 11.88 1.00
C SER A 155 -9.28 12.00 -0.37
N PHE A 156 -9.78 10.89 -0.89
CA PHE A 156 -10.56 10.86 -2.12
C PHE A 156 -12.03 11.10 -1.75
N ASN A 157 -12.41 12.38 -1.61
CA ASN A 157 -13.82 12.73 -1.49
C ASN A 157 -14.44 12.65 -2.89
N ASN A 158 -15.48 11.83 -3.05
CA ASN A 158 -16.42 11.93 -4.16
C ASN A 158 -17.46 13.02 -3.87
#